data_AF-A0A1F5SI29-F1
#
_entry.id   AF-A0A1F5SI29-F1
#
_cell.length_a   1.000
_cell.length_b   1.000
_cell.length_c   1.000
_cell.angle_alpha   90.00
_cell.angle_beta   90.00
_cell.angle_gamma   90.00
#
_symmetry.space_group_name_H-M   'P 1'
#
loop_
_entity.id
_entity.type
_entity.pdbx_description
1 polymer ?
#
loop_
_entity_poly.entity_id
_entity_poly.type
_entity_poly.pdbx_seq_one_letter_code
_entity_poly.pdbx_strand_id
1 'polypeptide(L)'
;MKRIISVFAVAAVVMGVMSPMAPAAAAGILNGLNGAGNIGDLFALDRLFNVGDDSQTNLGDLFILDQLFPQQTTAPVAVAPTPLRQRLSGRILIQTEADGRAWYVNPADTQRYYLNGPQAALTIMGEQATGITNANFDAFGGTAPSRLAGKFLLKVEDSGKLYYVNPTDRSIIPVIGAAGAFNLIEDRGLGITNANIEQIPVAPGSLAVN
;
A
#
# COMPACT_ATOMS: atom_id res chain seq x y z
N MET A 1 51.52 26.89 1.10
CA MET A 1 51.85 25.61 1.75
C MET A 1 50.57 25.13 2.43
N LYS A 2 49.94 23.97 2.21
CA LYS A 2 50.27 22.65 1.67
C LYS A 2 49.02 22.10 0.97
N ARG A 3 49.23 21.34 -0.11
CA ARG A 3 48.22 20.61 -0.90
C ARG A 3 47.95 19.25 -0.24
N ILE A 4 46.72 18.76 -0.20
CA ILE A 4 46.44 17.31 -0.19
C ILE A 4 45.22 17.04 -1.08
N ILE A 5 45.52 16.38 -2.19
CA ILE A 5 44.60 15.77 -3.15
C ILE A 5 44.48 14.32 -2.72
N SER A 6 43.27 13.81 -2.53
CA SER A 6 43.04 12.37 -2.33
C SER A 6 42.05 11.88 -3.39
N VAL A 7 42.63 11.39 -4.47
CA VAL A 7 41.97 10.59 -5.51
C VAL A 7 41.93 9.17 -4.98
N PHE A 8 40.74 8.61 -4.78
CA PHE A 8 40.56 7.19 -4.52
C PHE A 8 40.24 6.45 -5.83
N ALA A 9 40.97 5.36 -6.01
CA ALA A 9 41.07 4.59 -7.24
C ALA A 9 39.77 3.84 -7.59
N VAL A 10 39.51 3.82 -8.91
CA VAL A 10 38.52 2.97 -9.58
C VAL A 10 39.03 1.53 -9.61
N ALA A 11 38.21 0.59 -9.12
CA ALA A 11 38.41 -0.84 -9.33
C ALA A 11 37.24 -1.38 -10.16
N ALA A 12 37.54 -1.82 -11.38
CA ALA A 12 36.61 -2.45 -12.32
C ALA A 12 37.10 -3.87 -12.64
N VAL A 13 36.35 -4.89 -12.20
CA VAL A 13 36.49 -6.34 -12.47
C VAL A 13 35.13 -6.94 -12.01
N VAL A 14 34.30 -7.74 -12.69
CA VAL A 14 34.47 -8.70 -13.80
C VAL A 14 33.13 -8.85 -14.55
N MET A 15 33.21 -9.09 -15.86
CA MET A 15 32.10 -9.45 -16.73
C MET A 15 31.64 -10.89 -16.48
N GLY A 16 30.36 -11.09 -16.16
CA GLY A 16 29.67 -12.36 -16.31
C GLY A 16 28.67 -12.27 -17.47
N VAL A 17 29.01 -12.85 -18.63
CA VAL A 17 28.08 -13.07 -19.73
C VAL A 17 27.65 -14.54 -19.71
N MET A 18 26.38 -14.80 -19.42
CA MET A 18 25.79 -16.13 -19.58
C MET A 18 24.52 -16.02 -20.41
N SER A 19 24.50 -16.83 -21.46
CA SER A 19 23.70 -16.77 -22.67
C SER A 19 22.18 -16.94 -22.49
N PRO A 20 21.37 -16.48 -23.46
CA PRO A 20 19.91 -16.67 -23.47
C PRO A 20 19.52 -18.11 -23.84
N MET A 21 18.53 -18.67 -23.14
CA MET A 21 17.94 -19.98 -23.44
C MET A 21 16.44 -19.84 -23.78
N ALA A 22 16.10 -20.04 -25.05
CA ALA A 22 14.79 -20.44 -25.60
C ALA A 22 14.97 -20.74 -27.11
N PRO A 23 14.08 -21.49 -27.81
CA PRO A 23 13.04 -22.44 -27.39
C PRO A 23 13.19 -23.83 -28.08
N ALA A 24 12.64 -24.90 -27.49
CA ALA A 24 12.47 -26.19 -28.18
C ALA A 24 10.98 -26.46 -28.42
N ALA A 25 10.55 -26.26 -29.66
CA ALA A 25 9.31 -26.78 -30.21
C ALA A 25 9.57 -28.18 -30.77
N ALA A 26 8.74 -29.16 -30.41
CA ALA A 26 8.62 -30.42 -31.13
C ALA A 26 7.14 -30.74 -31.29
N ALA A 27 6.66 -30.62 -32.54
CA ALA A 27 5.38 -31.10 -33.00
C ALA A 27 5.46 -32.61 -33.26
N GLY A 28 4.42 -33.34 -32.85
CA GLY A 28 4.15 -34.72 -33.24
C GLY A 28 2.67 -34.88 -33.55
N ILE A 29 2.38 -35.41 -34.73
CA ILE A 29 1.11 -35.39 -35.47
C ILE A 29 0.45 -36.79 -35.43
N LEU A 30 -0.86 -36.82 -35.14
CA LEU A 30 -1.94 -37.75 -35.57
C LEU A 30 -1.99 -39.23 -35.17
N ASN A 31 -3.15 -39.66 -34.64
CA ASN A 31 -3.89 -40.81 -35.18
C ASN A 31 -5.41 -40.66 -34.95
N GLY A 32 -6.20 -40.79 -36.01
CA GLY A 32 -7.65 -40.61 -36.00
C GLY A 32 -8.43 -41.92 -35.94
N LEU A 33 -9.68 -41.86 -35.47
CA LEU A 33 -10.74 -42.81 -35.79
C LEU A 33 -12.06 -42.04 -35.97
N ASN A 34 -12.60 -42.13 -37.18
CA ASN A 34 -13.93 -41.66 -37.57
C ASN A 34 -15.01 -42.65 -37.11
N GLY A 35 -16.21 -42.15 -36.78
CA GLY A 35 -17.41 -42.98 -36.64
C GLY A 35 -18.55 -42.29 -35.91
N ALA A 36 -19.33 -41.46 -36.63
CA ALA A 36 -20.59 -40.92 -36.13
C ALA A 36 -21.69 -41.98 -36.19
N GLY A 37 -22.37 -42.20 -35.07
CA GLY A 37 -23.56 -43.03 -34.93
C GLY A 37 -24.26 -42.65 -33.63
N ASN A 38 -25.52 -42.27 -33.72
CA ASN A 38 -26.22 -41.43 -32.77
C ASN A 38 -27.04 -42.26 -31.76
N ILE A 39 -27.31 -41.63 -30.60
CA ILE A 39 -28.52 -41.76 -29.77
C ILE A 39 -28.69 -43.04 -28.95
N GLY A 40 -28.71 -42.84 -27.63
CA GLY A 40 -29.96 -42.97 -26.85
C GLY A 40 -30.51 -44.36 -26.55
N ASP A 41 -29.98 -45.43 -27.10
CA ASP A 41 -30.43 -46.79 -26.80
C ASP A 41 -29.22 -47.71 -26.68
N LEU A 42 -28.73 -47.95 -25.46
CA LEU A 42 -28.36 -49.36 -25.18
C LEU A 42 -28.34 -49.82 -23.73
N PHE A 43 -28.34 -48.98 -22.69
CA PHE A 43 -28.42 -49.54 -21.31
C PHE A 43 -29.24 -48.69 -20.33
N ALA A 44 -30.34 -48.10 -20.80
CA ALA A 44 -31.54 -48.08 -19.97
C ALA A 44 -32.15 -49.49 -20.02
N LEU A 45 -32.86 -49.90 -18.96
CA LEU A 45 -33.62 -51.16 -18.84
C LEU A 45 -32.94 -52.42 -18.27
N ASP A 46 -32.12 -52.34 -17.21
CA ASP A 46 -32.08 -53.50 -16.26
C ASP A 46 -31.67 -53.24 -14.80
N ARG A 47 -31.54 -51.99 -14.31
CA ARG A 47 -31.21 -51.77 -12.87
C ARG A 47 -32.11 -50.77 -12.16
N LEU A 48 -33.33 -50.60 -12.66
CA LEU A 48 -34.24 -49.59 -12.14
C LEU A 48 -34.91 -49.97 -10.80
N PHE A 49 -34.96 -51.24 -10.37
CA PHE A 49 -35.69 -51.57 -9.13
C PHE A 49 -35.15 -52.75 -8.28
N ASN A 50 -33.85 -52.91 -8.12
CA ASN A 50 -33.37 -53.69 -6.96
C ASN A 50 -32.97 -52.74 -5.83
N VAL A 51 -34.01 -52.26 -5.13
CA VAL A 51 -33.87 -51.75 -3.76
C VAL A 51 -33.46 -52.94 -2.91
N GLY A 52 -32.18 -53.03 -2.58
CA GLY A 52 -31.62 -54.14 -1.84
C GLY A 52 -30.30 -53.75 -1.18
N ASP A 53 -30.42 -53.43 0.10
CA ASP A 53 -29.40 -53.55 1.14
C ASP A 53 -28.23 -52.56 1.17
N ASP A 54 -27.80 -52.34 2.41
CA ASP A 54 -27.03 -51.23 2.97
C ASP A 54 -25.64 -50.97 2.33
N SER A 55 -25.27 -49.69 2.34
CA SER A 55 -23.87 -49.21 2.40
C SER A 55 -22.99 -49.33 1.17
N GLN A 56 -23.43 -48.89 -0.02
CA GLN A 56 -22.51 -48.34 -1.03
C GLN A 56 -23.15 -47.13 -1.73
N THR A 57 -22.62 -45.94 -1.47
CA THR A 57 -22.85 -44.75 -2.31
C THR A 57 -22.51 -45.11 -3.75
N ASN A 58 -23.54 -45.27 -4.58
CA ASN A 58 -23.40 -45.51 -6.00
C ASN A 58 -22.60 -44.36 -6.62
N LEU A 59 -21.52 -44.68 -7.32
CA LEU A 59 -20.70 -43.71 -8.07
C LEU A 59 -21.49 -43.00 -9.19
N GLY A 60 -22.75 -43.39 -9.43
CA GLY A 60 -23.71 -42.69 -10.27
C GLY A 60 -24.28 -41.41 -9.66
N ASP A 61 -24.28 -41.24 -8.34
CA ASP A 61 -24.75 -40.01 -7.67
C ASP A 61 -23.69 -38.89 -7.63
N LEU A 62 -22.43 -39.23 -7.87
CA LEU A 62 -21.31 -38.29 -7.80
C LEU A 62 -21.02 -37.55 -9.13
N PHE A 63 -21.58 -38.01 -10.25
CA PHE A 63 -21.25 -37.45 -11.57
C PHE A 63 -22.19 -36.33 -12.04
N ILE A 64 -23.32 -36.11 -11.34
CA ILE A 64 -24.30 -35.07 -11.72
C ILE A 64 -23.90 -33.67 -11.21
N LEU A 65 -22.97 -33.55 -10.25
CA LEU A 65 -22.63 -32.24 -9.66
C LEU A 65 -21.60 -31.43 -10.46
N ASP A 66 -20.76 -32.03 -11.31
CA ASP A 66 -19.70 -31.28 -12.02
C ASP A 66 -20.25 -30.47 -13.22
N GLN A 67 -21.40 -30.86 -13.77
CA GLN A 67 -21.98 -30.22 -14.96
C GLN A 67 -22.86 -29.01 -14.69
N LEU A 68 -23.08 -28.65 -13.41
CA LEU A 68 -23.90 -27.48 -13.03
C LEU A 68 -23.06 -26.27 -12.59
N PHE A 69 -21.76 -26.44 -12.37
CA PHE A 69 -20.86 -25.36 -11.99
C PHE A 69 -19.65 -25.36 -12.91
N PRO A 70 -19.69 -24.67 -14.08
CA PRO A 70 -18.45 -24.38 -14.79
C PRO A 70 -17.49 -23.75 -13.79
N GLN A 71 -16.36 -24.40 -13.57
CA GLN A 71 -15.28 -23.90 -12.73
C GLN A 71 -14.96 -22.48 -13.21
N GLN A 72 -15.44 -21.48 -12.46
CA GLN A 72 -14.97 -20.11 -12.60
C GLN A 72 -13.48 -20.20 -12.34
N THR A 73 -12.69 -20.18 -13.42
CA THR A 73 -11.28 -19.89 -13.35
C THR A 73 -11.19 -18.51 -12.72
N THR A 74 -11.01 -18.47 -11.40
CA THR A 74 -10.78 -17.24 -10.66
C THR A 74 -9.39 -16.77 -11.08
N ALA A 75 -9.34 -16.06 -12.21
CA ALA A 75 -8.18 -15.27 -12.56
C ALA A 75 -7.79 -14.49 -11.31
N PRO A 76 -6.53 -14.53 -10.87
CA PRO A 76 -6.11 -13.84 -9.66
C PRO A 76 -6.53 -12.38 -9.80
N VAL A 77 -7.42 -11.93 -8.91
CA VAL A 77 -7.86 -10.55 -8.87
C VAL A 77 -6.61 -9.72 -8.62
N ALA A 78 -6.07 -9.12 -9.67
CA ALA A 78 -4.92 -8.23 -9.58
C ALA A 78 -5.36 -7.01 -8.77
N VAL A 79 -5.09 -7.03 -7.46
CA VAL A 79 -5.34 -5.90 -6.58
C VAL A 79 -4.46 -4.76 -7.08
N ALA A 80 -5.08 -3.72 -7.64
CA ALA A 80 -4.35 -2.55 -8.10
C ALA A 80 -3.49 -2.00 -6.95
N PRO A 81 -2.21 -1.63 -7.21
CA PRO A 81 -1.32 -1.16 -6.16
C PRO A 81 -1.88 0.10 -5.50
N THR A 82 -1.83 0.15 -4.17
CA THR A 82 -2.27 1.32 -3.41
C THR A 82 -1.52 2.57 -3.87
N PRO A 83 -2.21 3.65 -4.27
CA PRO A 83 -1.57 4.87 -4.75
C PRO A 83 -0.65 5.48 -3.69
N LEU A 84 0.45 6.09 -4.15
CA LEU A 84 1.51 6.59 -3.29
C LEU A 84 1.00 7.54 -2.20
N ARG A 85 0.09 8.46 -2.54
CA ARG A 85 -0.53 9.41 -1.59
C ARG A 85 -1.24 8.73 -0.41
N GLN A 86 -1.83 7.55 -0.63
CA GLN A 86 -2.47 6.78 0.45
C GLN A 86 -1.42 6.08 1.33
N ARG A 87 -0.35 5.55 0.73
CA ARG A 87 0.76 4.92 1.47
C ARG A 87 1.54 5.92 2.34
N LEU A 88 1.60 7.17 1.90
CA LEU A 88 2.28 8.26 2.60
C LEU A 88 1.35 9.14 3.42
N SER A 89 0.05 8.81 3.50
CA SER A 89 -0.91 9.58 4.28
C SER A 89 -0.50 9.68 5.74
N GLY A 90 -0.58 10.91 6.27
CA GLY A 90 -0.19 11.21 7.63
C GLY A 90 1.30 11.37 7.86
N ARG A 91 2.16 11.20 6.84
CA ARG A 91 3.61 11.32 6.99
C ARG A 91 4.10 12.74 6.75
N ILE A 92 5.23 13.05 7.38
CA ILE A 92 6.06 14.21 7.06
C ILE A 92 7.11 13.76 6.06
N LEU A 93 7.27 14.50 4.98
CA LEU A 93 8.16 14.20 3.86
C LEU A 93 9.18 15.31 3.69
N ILE A 94 10.42 14.95 3.35
CA ILE A 94 11.49 15.88 3.03
C ILE A 94 11.93 15.63 1.58
N GLN A 95 11.83 16.64 0.73
CA GLN A 95 12.36 16.56 -0.63
C GLN A 95 13.88 16.58 -0.60
N THR A 96 14.48 15.44 -0.90
CA THR A 96 15.95 15.25 -0.83
C THR A 96 16.69 15.77 -2.06
N GLU A 97 16.00 15.95 -3.17
CA GLU A 97 16.55 16.41 -4.46
C GLU A 97 16.35 17.91 -4.70
N ALA A 98 15.77 18.63 -3.73
CA ALA A 98 15.54 20.07 -3.74
C ALA A 98 16.21 20.71 -2.51
N ASP A 99 15.86 21.97 -2.20
CA ASP A 99 16.40 22.73 -1.05
C ASP A 99 15.97 22.20 0.35
N GLY A 100 15.68 20.91 0.50
CA GLY A 100 15.21 20.32 1.75
C GLY A 100 13.77 20.71 2.09
N ARG A 101 12.92 20.95 1.08
CA ARG A 101 11.52 21.34 1.27
C ARG A 101 10.75 20.27 2.05
N ALA A 102 10.11 20.67 3.14
CA ALA A 102 9.32 19.79 4.00
C ALA A 102 7.83 19.86 3.67
N TRP A 103 7.14 18.72 3.80
CA TRP A 103 5.74 18.56 3.46
C TRP A 103 5.03 17.67 4.47
N TYR A 104 3.75 17.91 4.69
CA TYR A 104 2.86 17.03 5.43
C TYR A 104 1.77 16.50 4.51
N VAL A 105 1.58 15.18 4.45
CA VAL A 105 0.47 14.58 3.70
C VAL A 105 -0.72 14.41 4.63
N ASN A 106 -1.78 15.19 4.44
CA ASN A 106 -2.95 15.11 5.31
C ASN A 106 -3.74 13.81 5.03
N PRO A 107 -4.00 12.95 6.03
CA PRO A 107 -4.76 11.72 5.84
C PRO A 107 -6.26 11.95 5.59
N ALA A 108 -6.77 13.18 5.76
CA ALA A 108 -8.18 13.51 5.48
C ALA A 108 -8.46 13.72 3.98
N ASP A 109 -7.55 14.39 3.27
CA ASP A 109 -7.73 14.79 1.86
C ASP A 109 -6.67 14.15 0.93
N THR A 110 -5.64 13.52 1.46
CA THR A 110 -4.51 12.93 0.73
C THR A 110 -3.70 13.93 -0.10
N GLN A 111 -3.73 15.20 0.30
CA GLN A 111 -2.96 16.29 -0.28
C GLN A 111 -1.73 16.61 0.58
N ARG A 112 -0.72 17.20 -0.05
CA ARG A 112 0.49 17.68 0.64
C ARG A 112 0.38 19.16 0.96
N TYR A 113 0.73 19.49 2.20
CA TYR A 113 0.81 20.84 2.73
C TYR A 113 2.27 21.21 2.91
N TYR A 114 2.64 22.41 2.46
CA TYR A 114 4.02 22.87 2.51
C TYR A 114 4.38 23.35 3.91
N LEU A 115 5.40 22.76 4.53
CA LEU A 115 5.88 23.11 5.87
C LEU A 115 7.08 24.07 5.76
N ASN A 116 6.81 25.30 5.31
CA ASN A 116 7.85 26.28 4.97
C ASN A 116 8.58 26.85 6.20
N GLY A 117 9.57 26.14 6.70
CA GLY A 117 10.34 26.54 7.87
C GLY A 117 9.54 26.47 9.19
N PRO A 118 10.21 26.69 10.34
CA PRO A 118 9.66 26.34 11.66
C PRO A 118 8.35 27.07 12.00
N GLN A 119 8.25 28.37 11.69
CA GLN A 119 7.10 29.19 12.04
C GLN A 119 5.87 28.87 11.18
N ALA A 120 6.05 28.77 9.85
CA ALA A 120 4.93 28.45 8.96
C ALA A 120 4.50 26.99 9.14
N ALA A 121 5.45 26.08 9.41
CA ALA A 121 5.12 24.70 9.75
C ALA A 121 4.21 24.63 10.97
N LEU A 122 4.50 25.36 12.06
CA LEU A 122 3.62 25.40 13.23
C LEU A 122 2.21 25.87 12.88
N THR A 123 2.09 26.94 12.09
CA THR A 123 0.80 27.46 11.62
C THR A 123 0.02 26.39 10.85
N ILE A 124 0.64 25.78 9.83
CA ILE A 124 0.00 24.74 9.02
C ILE A 124 -0.39 23.52 9.87
N MET A 125 0.50 23.06 10.76
CA MET A 125 0.19 21.93 11.65
C MET A 125 -1.01 22.23 12.55
N GLY A 126 -1.13 23.46 13.06
CA GLY A 126 -2.28 23.92 13.84
C GLY A 126 -3.58 24.04 13.02
N GLU A 127 -3.50 24.58 11.79
CA GLU A 127 -4.63 24.68 10.87
C GLU A 127 -5.18 23.31 10.45
N GLN A 128 -4.30 22.32 10.30
CA GLN A 128 -4.66 20.95 9.96
C GLN A 128 -5.01 20.10 11.21
N ALA A 129 -4.95 20.67 12.41
CA ALA A 129 -5.19 19.93 13.64
C ALA A 129 -6.68 19.70 13.89
N THR A 130 -7.01 18.50 14.37
CA THR A 130 -8.35 18.18 14.85
C THR A 130 -8.45 18.53 16.33
N GLY A 131 -9.45 19.32 16.70
CA GLY A 131 -9.74 19.65 18.10
C GLY A 131 -10.13 18.40 18.92
N ILE A 132 -9.59 18.29 20.12
CA ILE A 132 -9.90 17.21 21.07
C ILE A 132 -10.02 17.74 22.50
N THR A 133 -10.95 17.19 23.27
CA THR A 133 -11.10 17.48 24.71
C THR A 133 -10.01 16.78 25.51
N ASN A 134 -9.71 17.31 26.69
CA ASN A 134 -8.72 16.74 27.61
C ASN A 134 -9.12 15.30 27.99
N ALA A 135 -10.38 15.08 28.34
CA ALA A 135 -10.89 13.76 28.72
C ALA A 135 -10.69 12.71 27.61
N ASN A 136 -10.97 13.05 26.35
CA ASN A 136 -10.78 12.12 25.23
C ASN A 136 -9.31 11.87 24.92
N PHE A 137 -8.47 12.91 25.04
CA PHE A 137 -7.04 12.78 24.85
C PHE A 137 -6.40 11.87 25.93
N ASP A 138 -6.77 12.09 27.19
CA ASP A 138 -6.23 11.34 28.33
C ASP A 138 -6.66 9.86 28.29
N ALA A 139 -7.86 9.58 27.76
CA ALA A 139 -8.35 8.21 27.55
C ALA A 139 -7.48 7.38 26.59
N PHE A 140 -6.60 7.99 25.79
CA PHE A 140 -5.70 7.26 24.89
C PHE A 140 -4.56 6.54 25.61
N GLY A 141 -4.22 6.93 26.85
CA GLY A 141 -3.11 6.30 27.59
C GLY A 141 -1.77 6.33 26.85
N GLY A 142 -1.53 7.36 26.04
CA GLY A 142 -0.29 7.54 25.25
C GLY A 142 -0.28 6.91 23.85
N THR A 143 -1.29 6.11 23.49
CA THR A 143 -1.42 5.52 22.14
C THR A 143 -2.76 5.89 21.51
N ALA A 144 -2.73 6.62 20.40
CA ALA A 144 -3.96 7.07 19.74
C ALA A 144 -4.71 5.93 19.01
N PRO A 145 -6.04 6.07 18.82
CA PRO A 145 -6.80 5.22 17.91
C PRO A 145 -6.29 5.30 16.47
N SER A 146 -6.43 4.20 15.71
CA SER A 146 -5.97 4.11 14.30
C SER A 146 -6.54 5.20 13.39
N ARG A 147 -7.78 5.65 13.61
CA ARG A 147 -8.40 6.75 12.85
C ARG A 147 -7.66 8.10 12.99
N LEU A 148 -6.83 8.26 14.01
CA LEU A 148 -6.04 9.46 14.26
C LEU A 148 -4.58 9.31 13.79
N ALA A 149 -4.19 8.15 13.26
CA ALA A 149 -2.85 7.91 12.77
C ALA A 149 -2.45 8.99 11.75
N GLY A 150 -1.33 9.65 12.01
CA GLY A 150 -0.80 10.71 11.14
C GLY A 150 -1.52 12.04 11.22
N LYS A 151 -2.50 12.24 12.12
CA LYS A 151 -3.18 13.53 12.30
C LYS A 151 -2.46 14.40 13.32
N PHE A 152 -2.65 15.71 13.17
CA PHE A 152 -2.41 16.66 14.24
C PHE A 152 -3.63 16.76 15.15
N LEU A 153 -3.40 16.88 16.46
CA LEU A 153 -4.42 17.03 17.48
C LEU A 153 -4.18 18.33 18.25
N LEU A 154 -5.24 19.08 18.47
CA LEU A 154 -5.22 20.32 19.24
C LEU A 154 -6.06 20.14 20.51
N LYS A 155 -5.45 20.21 21.69
CA LYS A 155 -6.19 20.21 22.95
C LYS A 155 -6.84 21.57 23.15
N VAL A 156 -8.13 21.68 22.81
CA VAL A 156 -8.86 22.96 22.81
C VAL A 156 -9.08 23.52 24.22
N GLU A 157 -9.05 22.67 25.24
CA GLU A 157 -9.23 23.01 26.64
C GLU A 157 -7.90 23.27 27.39
N ASP A 158 -6.76 23.13 26.71
CA ASP A 158 -5.41 23.20 27.29
C ASP A 158 -4.54 24.17 26.47
N SER A 159 -5.04 25.39 26.28
CA SER A 159 -4.37 26.48 25.55
C SER A 159 -3.96 26.15 24.11
N GLY A 160 -4.64 25.21 23.46
CA GLY A 160 -4.30 24.81 22.10
C GLY A 160 -2.96 24.08 22.01
N LYS A 161 -2.59 23.27 23.01
CA LYS A 161 -1.41 22.41 22.89
C LYS A 161 -1.57 21.47 21.69
N LEU A 162 -0.54 21.45 20.85
CA LEU A 162 -0.50 20.74 19.59
C LEU A 162 0.27 19.43 19.73
N TYR A 163 -0.25 18.39 19.11
CA TYR A 163 0.36 17.06 19.10
C TYR A 163 0.29 16.47 17.70
N TYR A 164 1.26 15.63 17.36
CA TYR A 164 1.26 14.81 16.16
C TYR A 164 1.13 13.34 16.54
N VAL A 165 0.24 12.62 15.88
CA VAL A 165 0.11 11.17 16.04
C VAL A 165 0.97 10.47 15.00
N ASN A 166 2.00 9.74 15.42
CA ASN A 166 2.85 9.02 14.48
C ASN A 166 2.04 7.94 13.72
N PRO A 167 2.04 7.93 12.38
CA PRO A 167 1.25 6.98 11.59
C PRO A 167 1.69 5.53 11.72
N THR A 168 2.93 5.25 12.16
CA THR A 168 3.43 3.86 12.23
C THR A 168 3.07 3.16 13.53
N ASP A 169 3.20 3.85 14.66
CA ASP A 169 3.05 3.26 16.00
C ASP A 169 1.94 3.91 16.83
N ARG A 170 1.35 5.02 16.34
CA ARG A 170 0.29 5.81 17.00
C ARG A 170 0.72 6.45 18.32
N SER A 171 2.04 6.56 18.54
CA SER A 171 2.59 7.40 19.60
C SER A 171 2.22 8.86 19.39
N ILE A 172 1.99 9.57 20.49
CA ILE A 172 1.56 10.97 20.49
C ILE A 172 2.76 11.85 20.84
N ILE A 173 3.18 12.70 19.90
CA ILE A 173 4.37 13.53 19.99
C ILE A 173 3.94 14.98 20.20
N PRO A 174 4.38 15.67 21.27
CA PRO A 174 4.06 17.08 21.47
C PRO A 174 4.81 17.98 20.48
N VAL A 175 4.13 19.01 19.99
CA VAL A 175 4.69 20.03 19.08
C VAL A 175 4.70 21.37 19.80
N ILE A 176 5.81 21.68 20.46
CA ILE A 176 5.94 22.86 21.31
C ILE A 176 6.55 24.02 20.52
N GLY A 177 5.67 24.88 19.99
CA GLY A 177 6.07 26.06 19.23
C GLY A 177 6.85 25.72 17.95
N ALA A 178 7.50 26.73 17.37
CA ALA A 178 8.23 26.60 16.11
C ALA A 178 9.41 25.61 16.23
N ALA A 179 10.12 25.62 17.36
CA ALA A 179 11.20 24.67 17.62
C ALA A 179 10.69 23.22 17.66
N GLY A 180 9.54 22.96 18.29
CA GLY A 180 8.92 21.64 18.29
C GLY A 180 8.47 21.19 16.90
N ALA A 181 7.95 22.11 16.08
CA ALA A 181 7.59 21.81 14.69
C ALA A 181 8.83 21.44 13.85
N PHE A 182 9.93 22.16 14.03
CA PHE A 182 11.21 21.84 13.37
C PHE A 182 11.74 20.46 13.80
N ASN A 183 11.81 20.19 15.11
CA ASN A 183 12.25 18.89 15.62
C ASN A 183 11.40 17.74 15.09
N LEU A 184 10.08 17.95 14.99
CA LEU A 184 9.19 16.94 14.43
C LEU A 184 9.51 16.64 12.96
N ILE A 185 9.82 17.67 12.16
CA ILE A 185 10.21 17.50 10.76
C ILE A 185 11.52 16.74 10.64
N GLU A 186 12.53 17.10 11.44
CA GLU A 186 13.84 16.43 11.46
C GLU A 186 13.72 14.96 11.90
N ASP A 187 12.98 14.69 12.97
CA ASP A 187 12.89 13.36 13.57
C ASP A 187 11.99 12.39 12.78
N ARG A 188 10.95 12.91 12.11
CA ARG A 188 9.91 12.10 11.46
C ARG A 188 9.84 12.28 9.95
N GLY A 189 10.65 13.16 9.40
CA GLY A 189 10.74 13.40 7.97
C GLY A 189 11.23 12.17 7.21
N LEU A 190 10.43 11.70 6.27
CA LEU A 190 10.82 10.67 5.33
C LEU A 190 11.33 11.31 4.03
N GLY A 191 12.54 10.96 3.61
CA GLY A 191 13.09 11.42 2.33
C GLY A 191 12.22 10.98 1.15
N ILE A 192 11.95 11.90 0.22
CA ILE A 192 11.22 11.63 -1.01
C ILE A 192 11.88 12.32 -2.22
N THR A 193 11.77 11.71 -3.39
CA THR A 193 12.23 12.25 -4.68
C THR A 193 11.17 13.17 -5.29
N ASN A 194 11.60 14.04 -6.22
CA ASN A 194 10.71 14.96 -6.92
C ASN A 194 9.66 14.20 -7.74
N ALA A 195 10.07 13.15 -8.46
CA ALA A 195 9.17 12.31 -9.25
C ALA A 195 8.07 11.61 -8.42
N ASN A 196 8.37 11.27 -7.16
CA ASN A 196 7.40 10.64 -6.28
C ASN A 196 6.50 11.67 -5.61
N ILE A 197 7.06 12.77 -5.12
CA ILE A 197 6.26 13.75 -4.40
C ILE A 197 5.26 14.44 -5.34
N GLU A 198 5.59 14.65 -6.61
CA GLU A 198 4.70 15.21 -7.64
C GLU A 198 3.42 14.37 -7.87
N GLN A 199 3.42 13.09 -7.50
CA GLN A 199 2.23 12.24 -7.55
C GLN A 199 1.23 12.54 -6.41
N ILE A 200 1.59 13.42 -5.47
CA ILE A 200 0.76 13.86 -4.35
C ILE A 200 0.29 15.28 -4.64
N PRO A 201 -1.04 15.52 -4.78
CA PRO A 201 -1.56 16.85 -5.07
C PRO A 201 -1.19 17.86 -3.98
N VAL A 202 -0.78 19.07 -4.38
CA VAL A 202 -0.57 20.20 -3.45
C VAL A 202 -1.93 20.69 -2.97
N ALA A 203 -2.07 20.93 -1.66
CA ALA A 203 -3.29 21.51 -1.10
C ALA A 203 -3.52 22.95 -1.61
N PRO A 204 -4.76 23.36 -1.91
CA PRO A 204 -5.06 24.74 -2.29
C PRO A 204 -4.56 25.72 -1.22
N GLY A 205 -3.86 26.78 -1.63
CA GLY A 205 -3.30 27.77 -0.70
C GLY A 205 -1.95 27.39 -0.08
N SER A 206 -1.45 26.16 -0.26
CA SER A 206 -0.04 25.85 0.03
C SER A 206 0.83 26.44 -1.09
N LEU A 207 1.39 27.62 -0.85
CA LEU A 207 2.31 28.29 -1.78
C LEU A 207 3.64 27.52 -1.84
N ALA A 208 3.68 26.48 -2.66
CA ALA A 208 4.91 25.97 -3.19
C ALA A 208 5.26 26.85 -4.39
N VAL A 209 6.07 27.89 -4.16
CA VAL A 209 6.61 28.66 -5.27
C VAL A 209 7.48 27.69 -6.08
N ASN A 210 7.03 27.44 -7.31
CA ASN A 210 7.76 26.64 -8.30
C ASN A 210 9.09 27.31 -8.63
#